data_AF-A0AAP1R723-F1
#
_entry.id   AF-A0AAP1R723-F1
#
_cell.length_a   1.000
_cell.length_b   1.000
_cell.length_c   1.000
_cell.angle_alpha   90.00
_cell.angle_beta   90.00
_cell.angle_gamma   90.00
#
_symmetry.space_group_name_H-M   'P 1'
#
loop_
_entity.id
_entity.type
_entity.pdbx_description
1 polymer ?
#
loop_
_entity_poly.entity_id
_entity_poly.type
_entity_poly.pdbx_seq_one_letter_code
_entity_poly.pdbx_strand_id
1 'polypeptide(L)'
;MSADSSIEKENSSTQNLLEDAVKDKLFNKVFAYIFISFLISNWRDIFILLKSKDDVMYTLSIVFVGEKIPLLGNLFLPSFVAHFVLPFIYGVVASILAPLLTLLISLVTSTLYAKLRKIDEIANKKEQIRTINSDIKKAIKKQRDVKKYIEQEEEELESLEKRLKEIREQIECVDSDIIHIIKLYREKGESLNSVDDFYEFFTAVKNSSFRSGDTNDRETLEELLSKLSDSLEKIKCDANKKVG
;
A
#
# COMPACT_ATOMS: atom_id res chain seq x y z
N MET A 1 24.96 59.26 -62.62
CA MET A 1 24.72 60.26 -61.56
C MET A 1 23.89 59.58 -60.50
N SER A 2 24.40 59.58 -59.28
CA SER A 2 23.90 58.81 -58.14
C SER A 2 22.69 59.49 -57.49
N ALA A 3 21.64 58.73 -57.27
CA ALA A 3 20.68 58.93 -56.19
C ALA A 3 20.03 57.56 -55.90
N ASP A 4 19.58 57.36 -54.66
CA ASP A 4 18.84 56.20 -54.15
C ASP A 4 19.67 55.02 -53.64
N SER A 5 20.27 55.20 -52.46
CA SER A 5 20.49 54.07 -51.53
C SER A 5 20.39 54.45 -50.05
N SER A 6 19.82 55.61 -49.71
CA SER A 6 19.83 56.14 -48.34
C SER A 6 18.53 55.92 -47.57
N ILE A 7 17.44 55.51 -48.21
CA ILE A 7 16.11 55.50 -47.57
C ILE A 7 15.81 54.19 -46.80
N GLU A 8 16.49 53.08 -47.09
CA GLU A 8 16.13 51.77 -46.50
C GLU A 8 16.89 51.36 -45.23
N LYS A 9 17.96 52.05 -44.83
CA LYS A 9 18.79 51.63 -43.68
C LYS A 9 18.54 52.37 -42.36
N GLU A 10 17.75 53.44 -42.37
CA GLU A 10 17.48 54.26 -41.16
C GLU A 10 16.27 53.77 -40.34
N ASN A 11 15.40 52.95 -40.94
CA ASN A 11 14.14 52.51 -40.33
C ASN A 11 14.28 51.36 -39.31
N SER A 12 15.27 50.48 -39.46
CA SER A 12 15.41 49.32 -38.56
C SER A 12 16.03 49.68 -37.21
N SER A 13 16.97 50.63 -37.17
CA SER A 13 17.59 51.09 -35.92
C SER A 13 16.62 51.91 -35.08
N THR A 14 15.77 52.72 -35.70
CA THR A 14 14.77 53.55 -35.01
C THR A 14 13.60 52.72 -34.48
N GLN A 15 13.16 51.70 -35.21
CA GLN A 15 12.15 50.75 -34.74
C GLN A 15 12.62 49.94 -33.53
N ASN A 16 13.85 49.43 -33.56
CA ASN A 16 14.42 48.66 -32.45
C ASN A 16 14.61 49.53 -31.19
N LEU A 17 15.05 50.78 -31.33
CA LEU A 17 15.18 51.72 -30.21
C LEU A 17 13.82 52.08 -29.58
N LEU A 18 12.77 52.17 -30.41
CA LEU A 18 11.43 52.50 -29.95
C LEU A 18 10.77 51.29 -29.27
N GLU A 19 10.98 50.08 -29.79
CA GLU A 19 10.54 48.83 -29.18
C GLU A 19 11.18 48.63 -27.80
N ASP A 20 12.50 48.81 -27.69
CA ASP A 20 13.22 48.70 -26.42
C ASP A 20 12.76 49.75 -25.42
N ALA A 21 12.57 51.02 -25.85
CA ALA A 21 12.09 52.08 -24.97
C ALA A 21 10.63 51.86 -24.50
N VAL A 22 9.77 51.30 -25.35
CA VAL A 22 8.39 50.96 -24.99
C VAL A 22 8.37 49.78 -24.03
N LYS A 23 9.17 48.74 -24.30
CA LYS A 23 9.30 47.56 -23.44
C LYS A 23 9.81 47.93 -22.05
N ASP A 24 10.84 48.75 -21.96
CA ASP A 24 11.43 49.20 -20.70
C ASP A 24 10.43 50.04 -19.87
N LYS A 25 9.62 50.86 -20.55
CA LYS A 25 8.52 51.59 -19.89
C LYS A 25 7.34 50.70 -19.52
N LEU A 26 6.96 49.70 -20.32
CA LEU A 26 5.90 48.75 -19.99
C LEU A 26 6.22 47.89 -18.76
N PHE A 27 7.50 47.66 -18.46
CA PHE A 27 7.91 47.00 -17.22
C PHE A 27 7.85 47.92 -15.99
N ASN A 28 7.75 49.24 -16.16
CA ASN A 28 7.39 50.13 -15.08
C ASN A 28 5.89 49.99 -14.76
N LYS A 29 5.58 49.48 -13.56
CA LYS A 29 4.21 49.20 -13.11
C LYS A 29 3.27 50.38 -13.32
N VAL A 30 3.71 51.61 -13.02
CA VAL A 30 2.87 52.80 -13.17
C VAL A 30 2.54 53.07 -14.64
N PHE A 31 3.55 52.99 -15.51
CA PHE A 31 3.35 53.16 -16.95
C PHE A 31 2.52 52.02 -17.55
N ALA A 32 2.70 50.78 -17.08
CA ALA A 32 1.89 49.63 -17.48
C ALA A 32 0.40 49.87 -17.19
N TYR A 33 0.07 50.32 -15.96
CA TYR A 33 -1.32 50.65 -15.62
C TYR A 33 -1.85 51.80 -16.46
N ILE A 34 -1.07 52.85 -16.69
CA ILE A 34 -1.45 53.96 -17.56
C ILE A 34 -1.72 53.50 -18.99
N PHE A 35 -0.82 52.69 -19.56
CA PHE A 35 -0.93 52.20 -20.92
C PHE A 35 -2.11 51.22 -21.08
N ILE A 36 -2.27 50.28 -20.14
CA ILE A 36 -3.38 49.32 -20.14
C ILE A 36 -4.72 50.04 -19.93
N SER A 37 -4.80 51.01 -19.02
CA SER A 37 -5.99 51.83 -18.84
C SER A 37 -6.30 52.68 -20.07
N PHE A 38 -5.28 53.20 -20.76
CA PHE A 38 -5.46 53.92 -22.03
C PHE A 38 -6.04 53.00 -23.12
N LEU A 39 -5.50 51.79 -23.27
CA LEU A 39 -6.00 50.81 -24.23
C LEU A 39 -7.43 50.38 -23.88
N ILE A 40 -7.72 50.01 -22.63
CA ILE A 40 -9.04 49.55 -22.20
C ILE A 40 -10.09 50.67 -22.26
N SER A 41 -9.71 51.92 -21.98
CA SER A 41 -10.66 53.03 -22.03
C SER A 41 -10.97 53.48 -23.45
N ASN A 42 -10.01 53.40 -24.38
CA ASN A 42 -10.15 53.89 -25.75
C ASN A 42 -10.21 52.78 -26.81
N TRP A 43 -10.31 51.51 -26.44
CA TRP A 43 -10.19 50.39 -27.38
C TRP A 43 -11.10 50.54 -28.60
N ARG A 44 -12.36 50.95 -28.39
CA ARG A 44 -13.33 51.19 -29.46
C ARG A 44 -12.89 52.30 -30.41
N ASP A 45 -12.37 53.40 -29.87
CA ASP A 45 -11.96 54.56 -30.66
C ASP A 45 -10.67 54.28 -31.43
N ILE A 46 -9.77 53.47 -30.86
CA ILE A 46 -8.58 52.94 -31.55
C ILE A 46 -9.00 52.10 -32.76
N PHE A 47 -10.00 51.23 -32.63
CA PHE A 47 -10.52 50.45 -33.76
C PHE A 47 -11.17 51.33 -34.84
N ILE A 48 -11.87 52.40 -34.46
CA ILE A 48 -12.48 53.34 -35.41
C ILE A 48 -11.39 54.10 -36.16
N LEU A 49 -10.35 54.57 -35.45
CA LEU A 49 -9.20 55.24 -36.06
C LEU A 49 -8.45 54.35 -37.04
N LEU A 50 -8.27 53.06 -36.73
CA LEU A 50 -7.64 52.10 -37.64
C LEU A 50 -8.43 51.88 -38.94
N LYS A 51 -9.75 52.09 -38.91
CA LYS A 51 -10.64 51.93 -40.06
C LYS A 51 -10.87 53.25 -40.81
N SER A 52 -10.60 54.39 -40.18
CA SER A 52 -10.84 55.72 -40.73
C SER A 52 -9.86 56.05 -41.84
N LYS A 53 -10.34 56.76 -42.86
CA LYS A 53 -9.52 57.38 -43.91
C LYS A 53 -9.31 58.88 -43.67
N ASP A 54 -9.98 59.43 -42.65
CA ASP A 54 -9.96 60.84 -42.32
C ASP A 54 -8.93 61.10 -41.22
N ASP A 55 -8.57 62.38 -41.04
CA ASP A 55 -7.64 62.79 -40.00
C ASP A 55 -8.10 62.34 -38.61
N VAL A 56 -7.14 61.97 -37.76
CA VAL A 56 -7.32 61.40 -36.42
C VAL A 56 -8.15 62.34 -35.55
N MET A 57 -7.83 63.63 -35.54
CA MET A 57 -8.55 64.61 -34.71
C MET A 57 -9.97 64.88 -35.21
N TYR A 58 -10.18 64.87 -36.53
CA TYR A 58 -11.51 65.01 -37.12
C TYR A 58 -12.38 63.80 -36.77
N THR A 59 -11.85 62.59 -36.97
CA THR A 59 -12.53 61.33 -36.62
C THR A 59 -12.89 61.25 -35.13
N LEU A 60 -11.93 61.54 -34.24
CA LEU A 60 -12.16 61.56 -32.78
C LEU A 60 -13.19 62.60 -32.37
N SER A 61 -13.18 63.78 -32.99
CA SER A 61 -14.16 64.82 -32.67
C SER A 61 -15.58 64.40 -33.04
N ILE A 62 -15.79 63.71 -34.17
CA ILE A 62 -17.11 63.21 -34.58
C ILE A 62 -17.62 62.11 -33.66
N VAL A 63 -16.74 61.16 -33.28
CA VAL A 63 -17.10 60.06 -32.38
C VAL A 63 -17.45 60.58 -30.98
N PHE A 64 -16.79 61.66 -30.54
CA PHE A 64 -16.95 62.21 -29.20
C PHE A 64 -18.16 63.13 -29.01
N VAL A 65 -18.74 63.70 -30.08
CA VAL A 65 -19.82 64.72 -30.02
C VAL A 65 -21.13 64.22 -29.37
N GLY A 66 -21.26 62.96 -28.99
CA GLY A 66 -22.51 62.40 -28.42
C GLY A 66 -22.41 61.65 -27.09
N GLU A 67 -21.22 61.41 -26.52
CA GLU A 67 -21.11 60.55 -25.33
C GLU A 67 -21.16 61.32 -24.02
N LYS A 68 -22.23 61.08 -23.25
CA LYS A 68 -22.30 61.46 -21.84
C LYS A 68 -21.34 60.59 -21.04
N ILE A 69 -20.38 61.20 -20.37
CA ILE A 69 -19.47 60.47 -19.48
C ILE A 69 -20.27 60.03 -18.24
N PRO A 70 -20.37 58.72 -17.94
CA PRO A 70 -21.24 58.19 -16.88
C PRO A 70 -20.98 58.78 -15.49
N LEU A 71 -19.76 59.27 -15.23
CA LEU A 71 -19.31 59.75 -13.93
C LEU A 71 -19.30 61.29 -13.80
N LEU A 72 -19.30 62.05 -14.91
CA LEU A 72 -19.20 63.52 -14.92
C LEU A 72 -20.44 64.24 -15.46
N GLY A 73 -21.52 63.53 -15.78
CA GLY A 73 -22.80 64.15 -16.16
C GLY A 73 -22.71 64.95 -17.47
N ASN A 74 -23.26 66.18 -17.48
CA ASN A 74 -23.35 67.07 -18.65
C ASN A 74 -22.09 67.94 -18.88
N LEU A 75 -20.93 67.56 -18.31
CA LEU A 75 -19.72 68.36 -18.48
C LEU A 75 -19.16 68.19 -19.90
N PHE A 76 -19.16 69.26 -20.69
CA PHE A 76 -18.51 69.30 -22.00
C PHE A 76 -16.99 69.28 -21.83
N LEU A 77 -16.39 68.12 -22.07
CA LEU A 77 -14.94 67.98 -22.13
C LEU A 77 -14.46 68.10 -23.59
N PRO A 78 -13.32 68.75 -23.85
CA PRO A 78 -12.69 68.66 -25.16
C PRO A 78 -12.35 67.21 -25.50
N SER A 79 -12.57 66.80 -26.76
CA SER A 79 -12.29 65.43 -27.25
C SER A 79 -10.86 64.96 -26.89
N PHE A 80 -9.87 65.86 -26.95
CA PHE A 80 -8.51 65.56 -26.52
C PHE A 80 -8.41 65.13 -25.04
N VAL A 81 -9.08 65.86 -24.14
CA VAL A 81 -9.03 65.55 -22.70
C VAL A 81 -9.72 64.22 -22.42
N ALA A 82 -10.81 63.93 -23.12
CA ALA A 82 -11.54 62.70 -22.92
C ALA A 82 -10.79 61.46 -23.39
N HIS A 83 -10.17 61.50 -24.57
CA HIS A 83 -9.50 60.32 -25.12
C HIS A 83 -8.05 60.15 -24.61
N PHE A 84 -7.35 61.24 -24.26
CA PHE A 84 -5.94 61.15 -23.90
C PHE A 84 -5.68 61.40 -22.41
N VAL A 85 -6.37 62.35 -21.79
CA VAL A 85 -6.08 62.78 -20.41
C VAL A 85 -6.84 61.94 -19.38
N LEU A 86 -8.12 61.66 -19.59
CA LEU A 86 -8.91 60.83 -18.66
C LEU A 86 -8.34 59.42 -18.47
N PRO A 87 -7.96 58.68 -19.53
CA PRO A 87 -7.43 57.33 -19.38
C PRO A 87 -6.07 57.32 -18.68
N PHE A 88 -5.28 58.39 -18.83
CA PHE A 88 -4.06 58.61 -18.05
C PHE A 88 -4.37 58.76 -16.56
N ILE A 89 -5.36 59.60 -16.20
CA ILE A 89 -5.81 59.78 -14.81
C ILE A 89 -6.31 58.45 -14.23
N TYR A 90 -7.12 57.70 -14.97
CA TYR A 90 -7.60 56.38 -14.54
C TYR A 90 -6.45 55.40 -14.30
N GLY A 91 -5.44 55.38 -15.16
CA GLY A 91 -4.27 54.53 -14.98
C GLY A 91 -3.41 54.90 -13.78
N VAL A 92 -3.22 56.19 -13.50
CA VAL A 92 -2.54 56.66 -12.28
C VAL A 92 -3.32 56.24 -11.04
N VAL A 93 -4.63 56.51 -11.02
CA VAL A 93 -5.52 56.12 -9.91
C VAL A 93 -5.50 54.61 -9.71
N ALA A 94 -5.60 53.82 -10.78
CA ALA A 94 -5.53 52.36 -10.73
C ALA A 94 -4.18 51.86 -10.19
N SER A 95 -3.06 52.51 -10.51
CA SER A 95 -1.74 52.12 -10.02
C SER A 95 -1.58 52.26 -8.50
N ILE A 96 -2.36 53.17 -7.88
CA ILE A 96 -2.41 53.37 -6.42
C ILE A 96 -3.41 52.41 -5.77
N LEU A 97 -4.58 52.24 -6.39
CA LEU A 97 -5.66 51.40 -5.85
C LEU A 97 -5.39 49.89 -5.98
N ALA A 98 -4.77 49.44 -7.06
CA ALA A 98 -4.55 48.01 -7.30
C ALA A 98 -3.68 47.33 -6.24
N PRO A 99 -2.56 47.92 -5.75
CA PRO A 99 -1.81 47.39 -4.62
C PRO A 99 -2.64 47.30 -3.33
N LEU A 100 -3.49 48.29 -3.04
CA LEU A 100 -4.34 48.30 -1.84
C LEU A 100 -5.39 47.19 -1.90
N LEU A 101 -6.05 47.03 -3.04
CA LEU A 101 -7.03 45.96 -3.26
C LEU A 101 -6.36 44.58 -3.17
N THR A 102 -5.17 44.44 -3.75
CA THR A 102 -4.38 43.20 -3.69
C THR A 102 -4.00 42.87 -2.24
N LEU A 103 -3.62 43.87 -1.45
CA LEU A 103 -3.30 43.70 -0.04
C LEU A 103 -4.54 43.22 0.74
N LEU A 104 -5.71 43.83 0.54
CA LEU A 104 -6.95 43.40 1.18
C LEU A 104 -7.30 41.94 0.86
N ILE A 105 -7.23 41.57 -0.42
CA ILE A 105 -7.48 40.19 -0.88
C ILE A 105 -6.46 39.23 -0.25
N SER A 106 -5.19 39.62 -0.16
CA SER A 106 -4.14 38.80 0.44
C SER A 106 -4.35 38.56 1.94
N LEU A 107 -4.84 39.55 2.69
CA LEU A 107 -5.13 39.41 4.12
C LEU A 107 -6.29 38.44 4.35
N VAL A 108 -7.36 38.54 3.56
CA VAL A 108 -8.50 37.63 3.66
C VAL A 108 -8.08 36.21 3.28
N THR A 109 -7.42 36.05 2.13
CA THR A 109 -7.04 34.72 1.63
C THR A 109 -6.00 34.03 2.50
N SER A 110 -4.98 34.74 2.98
CA SER A 110 -3.92 34.17 3.83
C SER A 110 -4.46 33.55 5.12
N THR A 111 -5.42 34.21 5.79
CA THR A 111 -6.03 33.69 7.01
C THR A 111 -6.88 32.45 6.75
N LEU A 112 -7.60 32.41 5.62
CA LEU A 112 -8.38 31.25 5.20
C LEU A 112 -7.48 30.06 4.85
N TYR A 113 -6.42 30.28 4.07
CA TYR A 113 -5.44 29.25 3.73
C TYR A 113 -4.73 28.71 4.98
N ALA A 114 -4.38 29.58 5.94
CA ALA A 114 -3.78 29.14 7.19
C ALA A 114 -4.74 28.26 8.02
N LYS A 115 -6.04 28.58 8.04
CA LYS A 115 -7.06 27.75 8.71
C LYS A 115 -7.24 26.41 8.01
N LEU A 116 -7.36 26.39 6.69
CA LEU A 116 -7.48 25.16 5.89
C LEU A 116 -6.29 24.23 6.12
N ARG A 117 -5.07 24.76 6.10
CA ARG A 117 -3.85 23.98 6.35
C ARG A 117 -3.85 23.28 7.72
N LYS A 118 -4.36 23.94 8.77
CA LYS A 118 -4.48 23.32 10.10
C LYS A 118 -5.52 22.21 10.11
N ILE A 119 -6.65 22.41 9.43
CA ILE A 119 -7.70 21.39 9.31
C ILE A 119 -7.17 20.15 8.57
N ASP A 120 -6.45 20.35 7.47
CA ASP A 120 -5.83 19.27 6.70
C ASP A 120 -4.77 18.52 7.50
N GLU A 121 -3.95 19.23 8.28
CA GLU A 121 -2.96 18.60 9.16
C GLU A 121 -3.63 17.72 10.23
N ILE A 122 -4.73 18.19 10.83
CA ILE A 122 -5.51 17.41 11.80
C ILE A 122 -6.17 16.20 11.13
N ALA A 123 -6.74 16.36 9.94
CA ALA A 123 -7.36 15.28 9.18
C ALA A 123 -6.34 14.20 8.83
N ASN A 124 -5.17 14.59 8.34
CA ASN A 124 -4.08 13.67 8.00
C ASN A 124 -3.56 12.92 9.24
N LYS A 125 -3.34 13.61 10.37
CA LYS A 125 -2.96 12.95 11.64
C LYS A 125 -4.03 11.94 12.08
N LYS A 126 -5.31 12.27 11.95
CA LYS A 126 -6.42 11.37 12.29
C LYS A 126 -6.45 10.14 11.40
N GLU A 127 -6.16 10.30 10.11
CA GLU A 127 -6.06 9.19 9.16
C GLU A 127 -4.86 8.29 9.48
N GLN A 128 -3.69 8.85 9.75
CA GLN A 128 -2.52 8.09 10.18
C GLN A 128 -2.80 7.28 11.45
N ILE A 129 -3.45 7.88 12.46
CA ILE A 129 -3.86 7.18 13.68
C ILE A 129 -4.81 6.01 13.36
N ARG A 130 -5.75 6.18 12.42
CA ARG A 130 -6.65 5.10 12.00
C ARG A 130 -5.88 3.96 11.34
N THR A 131 -4.95 4.26 10.45
CA THR A 131 -4.11 3.26 9.78
C THR A 131 -3.29 2.49 10.79
N ILE A 132 -2.57 3.19 11.67
CA ILE A 132 -1.78 2.59 12.76
C ILE A 132 -2.65 1.69 13.64
N ASN A 133 -3.82 2.17 14.07
CA ASN A 133 -4.76 1.37 14.88
C ASN A 133 -5.24 0.11 14.13
N SER A 134 -5.47 0.21 12.82
CA SER A 134 -5.87 -0.94 12.00
C SER A 134 -4.75 -1.98 11.92
N ASP A 135 -3.51 -1.54 11.80
CA ASP A 135 -2.35 -2.43 11.70
C ASP A 135 -2.00 -3.07 13.04
N ILE A 136 -2.11 -2.32 14.15
CA ILE A 136 -2.04 -2.87 15.51
C ILE A 136 -3.09 -3.97 15.69
N LYS A 137 -4.34 -3.72 15.27
CA LYS A 137 -5.41 -4.72 15.38
C LYS A 137 -5.12 -5.98 14.58
N LYS A 138 -4.56 -5.84 13.36
CA LYS A 138 -4.12 -6.98 12.54
C LYS A 138 -2.97 -7.74 13.20
N ALA A 139 -1.99 -7.04 13.75
CA ALA A 139 -0.84 -7.63 14.44
C ALA A 139 -1.28 -8.43 15.67
N ILE A 140 -2.18 -7.88 16.50
CA ILE A 140 -2.77 -8.57 17.65
C ILE A 140 -3.51 -9.83 17.21
N LYS A 141 -4.27 -9.77 16.12
CA LYS A 141 -4.97 -10.95 15.58
C LYS A 141 -3.98 -12.03 15.15
N LYS A 142 -2.95 -11.67 14.37
CA LYS A 142 -1.90 -12.61 13.96
C LYS A 142 -1.20 -13.24 15.16
N GLN A 143 -0.85 -12.45 16.17
CA GLN A 143 -0.22 -12.96 17.39
C GLN A 143 -1.11 -13.97 18.12
N ARG A 144 -2.42 -13.70 18.21
CA ARG A 144 -3.37 -14.65 18.80
C ARG A 144 -3.48 -15.94 17.98
N ASP A 145 -3.51 -15.83 16.66
CA ASP A 145 -3.59 -16.98 15.77
C ASP A 145 -2.33 -17.85 15.90
N VAL A 146 -1.14 -17.25 15.89
CA VAL A 146 0.14 -17.96 16.13
C VAL A 146 0.17 -18.63 17.50
N LYS A 147 -0.32 -17.96 18.56
CA LYS A 147 -0.37 -18.56 19.90
C LYS A 147 -1.20 -19.84 19.92
N LYS A 148 -2.34 -19.86 19.22
CA LYS A 148 -3.17 -21.06 19.12
C LYS A 148 -2.46 -22.21 18.40
N TYR A 149 -1.71 -21.91 17.34
CA TYR A 149 -0.91 -22.92 16.64
C TYR A 149 0.17 -23.52 17.56
N ILE A 150 0.84 -22.69 18.35
CA ILE A 150 1.84 -23.16 19.33
C ILE A 150 1.17 -24.04 20.39
N GLU A 151 0.03 -23.63 20.95
CA GLU A 151 -0.72 -24.44 21.93
C GLU A 151 -1.11 -25.81 21.34
N GLN A 152 -1.52 -25.87 20.07
CA GLN A 152 -1.83 -27.13 19.38
C GLN A 152 -0.60 -28.01 19.17
N GLU A 153 0.53 -27.45 18.74
CA GLU A 153 1.78 -28.21 18.59
C GLU A 153 2.30 -28.75 19.93
N GLU A 154 2.14 -27.99 21.03
CA GLU A 154 2.48 -28.44 22.38
C GLU A 154 1.61 -29.63 22.82
N GLU A 155 0.30 -29.60 22.58
CA GLU A 155 -0.60 -30.72 22.86
C GLU A 155 -0.24 -31.97 22.04
N GLU A 156 0.09 -31.79 20.75
CA GLU A 156 0.52 -32.88 19.88
C GLU A 156 1.84 -33.50 20.37
N LEU A 157 2.82 -32.67 20.75
CA LEU A 157 4.09 -33.12 21.32
C LEU A 157 3.88 -33.92 22.62
N GLU A 158 3.05 -33.43 23.54
CA GLU A 158 2.74 -34.14 24.79
C GLU A 158 2.10 -35.51 24.51
N SER A 159 1.21 -35.58 23.51
CA SER A 159 0.59 -36.83 23.10
C SER A 159 1.60 -37.82 22.51
N LEU A 160 2.57 -37.32 21.74
CA LEU A 160 3.61 -38.12 21.10
C LEU A 160 4.60 -38.65 22.14
N GLU A 161 4.97 -37.83 23.12
CA GLU A 161 5.81 -38.24 24.25
C GLU A 161 5.15 -39.34 25.07
N LYS A 162 3.85 -39.24 25.35
CA LYS A 162 3.09 -40.31 26.02
C LYS A 162 3.14 -41.62 25.25
N ARG A 163 2.89 -41.58 23.94
CA ARG A 163 3.00 -42.77 23.06
C ARG A 163 4.40 -43.37 23.05
N LEU A 164 5.44 -42.54 22.98
CA LEU A 164 6.82 -43.01 23.05
C LEU A 164 7.13 -43.69 24.38
N LYS A 165 6.59 -43.16 25.48
CA LYS A 165 6.73 -43.77 26.80
C LYS A 165 6.03 -45.12 26.86
N GLU A 166 4.79 -45.22 26.39
CA GLU A 166 4.03 -46.48 26.32
C GLU A 166 4.76 -47.54 25.50
N ILE A 167 5.28 -47.18 24.32
CA ILE A 167 6.05 -48.10 23.47
C ILE A 167 7.33 -48.55 24.19
N ARG A 168 8.02 -47.66 24.90
CA ARG A 168 9.21 -48.03 25.67
C ARG A 168 8.89 -49.02 26.78
N GLU A 169 7.81 -48.78 27.52
CA GLU A 169 7.33 -49.70 28.56
C GLU A 169 6.94 -51.06 27.95
N GLN A 170 6.34 -51.08 26.75
CA GLN A 170 6.07 -52.32 26.02
C GLN A 170 7.35 -53.06 25.61
N ILE A 171 8.37 -52.36 25.10
CA ILE A 171 9.67 -52.95 24.74
C ILE A 171 10.34 -53.56 25.97
N GLU A 172 10.36 -52.84 27.10
CA GLU A 172 10.93 -53.36 28.35
C GLU A 172 10.22 -54.64 28.83
N CYS A 173 8.90 -54.71 28.66
CA CYS A 173 8.14 -55.92 28.97
C CYS A 173 8.52 -57.07 28.05
N VAL A 174 8.57 -56.84 26.73
CA VAL A 174 8.95 -57.86 25.74
C VAL A 174 10.38 -58.36 25.97
N ASP A 175 11.33 -57.47 26.26
CA ASP A 175 12.71 -57.84 26.57
C ASP A 175 12.78 -58.72 27.82
N SER A 176 12.05 -58.35 28.88
CA SER A 176 11.94 -59.17 30.10
C SER A 176 11.33 -60.55 29.82
N ASP A 177 10.27 -60.59 29.00
CA ASP A 177 9.58 -61.80 28.60
C ASP A 177 10.51 -62.75 27.81
N ILE A 178 11.28 -62.22 26.86
CA ILE A 178 12.28 -62.97 26.10
C ILE A 178 13.37 -63.53 27.02
N ILE A 179 13.87 -62.72 27.96
CA ILE A 179 14.86 -63.17 28.96
C ILE A 179 14.30 -64.33 29.79
N HIS A 180 13.02 -64.27 30.18
CA HIS A 180 12.37 -65.32 30.94
C HIS A 180 12.26 -66.64 30.16
N ILE A 181 11.87 -66.57 28.87
CA ILE A 181 11.84 -67.73 27.97
C ILE A 181 13.24 -68.36 27.86
N ILE A 182 14.26 -67.55 27.62
CA ILE A 182 15.65 -68.03 27.50
C ILE A 182 16.08 -68.73 28.80
N LYS A 183 15.71 -68.20 29.96
CA LYS A 183 16.01 -68.80 31.25
C LYS A 183 15.36 -70.18 31.41
N LEU A 184 14.06 -70.30 31.13
CA LEU A 184 13.33 -71.58 31.16
C LEU A 184 13.96 -72.61 30.22
N TYR A 185 14.41 -72.17 29.04
CA TYR A 185 15.08 -73.05 28.08
C TYR A 185 16.42 -73.58 28.62
N ARG A 186 17.21 -72.72 29.28
CA ARG A 186 18.47 -73.12 29.92
C ARG A 186 18.25 -74.06 31.11
N GLU A 187 17.23 -73.80 31.94
CA GLU A 187 16.91 -74.64 33.10
C GLU A 187 16.51 -76.07 32.70
N LYS A 188 15.93 -76.27 31.51
CA LYS A 188 15.66 -77.59 30.93
C LYS A 188 16.88 -78.30 30.33
N GLY A 189 18.07 -77.70 30.36
CA GLY A 189 19.31 -78.31 29.86
C GLY A 189 19.57 -78.11 28.36
N GLU A 190 18.98 -77.08 27.73
CA GLU A 190 19.27 -76.65 26.35
C GLU A 190 19.02 -77.71 25.25
N SER A 191 18.26 -78.77 25.56
CA SER A 191 17.91 -79.81 24.60
C SER A 191 16.41 -80.13 24.64
N LEU A 192 15.74 -79.96 23.50
CA LEU A 192 14.34 -80.33 23.29
C LEU A 192 14.30 -81.43 22.24
N ASN A 193 14.41 -82.69 22.69
CA ASN A 193 14.65 -83.83 21.80
C ASN A 193 13.38 -84.66 21.54
N SER A 194 12.34 -84.49 22.36
CA SER A 194 11.04 -85.18 22.24
C SER A 194 9.88 -84.20 22.04
N VAL A 195 8.82 -84.65 21.36
CA VAL A 195 7.56 -83.89 21.24
C VAL A 195 6.95 -83.60 22.61
N ASP A 196 7.10 -84.51 23.57
CA ASP A 196 6.61 -84.31 24.94
C ASP A 196 7.45 -83.25 25.69
N ASP A 197 8.75 -83.14 25.39
CA ASP A 197 9.62 -82.10 25.99
C ASP A 197 9.22 -80.70 25.52
N PHE A 198 8.85 -80.56 24.25
CA PHE A 198 8.31 -79.34 23.67
C PHE A 198 6.99 -78.96 24.33
N TYR A 199 6.07 -79.92 24.51
CA TYR A 199 4.81 -79.68 25.18
C TYR A 199 5.00 -79.17 26.61
N GLU A 200 5.90 -79.79 27.36
CA GLU A 200 6.19 -79.39 28.74
C GLU A 200 6.87 -78.02 28.81
N PHE A 201 7.78 -77.69 27.87
CA PHE A 201 8.39 -76.37 27.77
C PHE A 201 7.37 -75.27 27.46
N PHE A 202 6.53 -75.45 26.44
CA PHE A 202 5.48 -74.48 26.12
C PHE A 202 4.44 -74.36 27.23
N THR A 203 4.15 -75.45 27.95
CA THR A 203 3.28 -75.42 29.13
C THR A 203 3.94 -74.65 30.28
N ALA A 204 5.25 -74.80 30.48
CA ALA A 204 6.00 -74.03 31.47
C ALA A 204 6.07 -72.53 31.11
N VAL A 205 6.28 -72.19 29.84
CA VAL A 205 6.23 -70.80 29.34
C VAL A 205 4.82 -70.22 29.51
N LYS A 206 3.78 -70.97 29.16
CA LYS A 206 2.36 -70.57 29.33
C LYS A 206 1.96 -70.35 30.78
N ASN A 207 2.50 -71.14 31.70
CA ASN A 207 2.24 -71.04 33.13
C ASN A 207 3.16 -70.02 33.84
N SER A 208 4.24 -69.59 33.18
CA SER A 208 5.06 -68.47 33.66
C SER A 208 4.31 -67.15 33.50
N SER A 209 4.77 -66.09 34.15
CA SER A 209 4.15 -64.76 34.14
C SER A 209 4.22 -64.03 32.78
N PHE A 210 4.43 -64.75 31.69
CA PHE A 210 4.39 -64.27 30.31
C PHE A 210 3.06 -63.54 30.10
N ARG A 211 3.13 -62.25 29.75
CA ARG A 211 2.07 -61.25 29.93
C ARG A 211 0.65 -61.76 29.66
N SER A 212 -0.17 -61.76 30.71
CA SER A 212 -1.64 -61.82 30.67
C SER A 212 -2.27 -60.43 30.41
N GLY A 213 -1.63 -59.62 29.56
CA GLY A 213 -2.03 -58.24 29.29
C GLY A 213 -2.40 -58.08 27.82
N ASP A 214 -3.63 -57.63 27.60
CA ASP A 214 -4.35 -57.45 26.33
C ASP A 214 -5.00 -58.71 25.74
N THR A 215 -6.34 -58.70 25.68
CA THR A 215 -7.17 -59.84 25.27
C THR A 215 -7.00 -60.21 23.80
N ASN A 216 -6.48 -59.28 22.98
CA ASN A 216 -6.25 -59.50 21.55
C ASN A 216 -4.95 -60.28 21.28
N ASP A 217 -3.91 -60.07 22.10
CA ASP A 217 -2.63 -60.77 21.97
C ASP A 217 -2.69 -62.19 22.54
N ARG A 218 -3.58 -62.41 23.52
CA ARG A 218 -3.88 -63.74 24.06
C ARG A 218 -4.52 -64.64 23.01
N GLU A 219 -5.37 -64.08 22.15
CA GLU A 219 -6.02 -64.78 21.04
C GLU A 219 -5.00 -65.19 19.97
N THR A 220 -4.02 -64.32 19.66
CA THR A 220 -2.93 -64.62 18.72
C THR A 220 -1.92 -65.64 19.28
N LEU A 221 -1.65 -65.62 20.58
CA LEU A 221 -0.77 -66.60 21.23
C LEU A 221 -1.45 -67.97 21.35
N GLU A 222 -2.76 -68.02 21.62
CA GLU A 222 -3.56 -69.24 21.55
C GLU A 222 -3.65 -69.79 20.12
N GLU A 223 -3.80 -68.93 19.11
CA GLU A 223 -3.78 -69.32 17.70
C GLU A 223 -2.40 -69.85 17.27
N LEU A 224 -1.31 -69.22 17.71
CA LEU A 224 0.06 -69.68 17.42
C LEU A 224 0.38 -71.01 18.13
N LEU A 225 -0.04 -71.18 19.38
CA LEU A 225 0.10 -72.43 20.12
C LEU A 225 -0.73 -73.55 19.50
N SER A 226 -1.94 -73.26 19.04
CA SER A 226 -2.79 -74.20 18.28
C SER A 226 -2.11 -74.62 16.98
N LYS A 227 -1.61 -73.68 16.17
CA LYS A 227 -0.91 -73.98 14.92
C LYS A 227 0.38 -74.77 15.14
N LEU A 228 1.13 -74.48 16.21
CA LEU A 228 2.32 -75.23 16.59
C LEU A 228 1.98 -76.65 17.05
N SER A 229 0.94 -76.80 17.86
CA SER A 229 0.40 -78.09 18.31
C SER A 229 0.00 -78.97 17.12
N ASP A 230 -0.78 -78.43 16.19
CA ASP A 230 -1.21 -79.13 14.97
C ASP A 230 -0.03 -79.54 14.10
N SER A 231 0.99 -78.67 14.00
CA SER A 231 2.20 -78.97 13.24
C SER A 231 3.03 -80.09 13.89
N LEU A 232 3.13 -80.08 15.23
CA LEU A 232 3.83 -81.12 16.01
C LEU A 232 3.12 -82.46 15.93
N GLU A 233 1.78 -82.51 15.99
CA GLU A 233 1.01 -83.74 15.77
C GLU A 233 1.22 -84.31 14.36
N LYS A 234 1.29 -83.44 13.36
CA LYS A 234 1.56 -83.83 11.97
C LYS A 234 2.95 -84.45 11.83
N ILE A 235 3.96 -83.83 12.44
CA ILE A 235 5.34 -84.34 12.48
C ILE A 235 5.39 -85.70 13.20
N LYS A 236 4.66 -85.87 14.32
CA LYS A 236 4.57 -87.13 15.06
C LYS A 236 3.90 -88.25 14.25
N CYS A 237 2.84 -87.92 13.50
CA CYS A 237 2.18 -88.86 12.58
C CYS A 237 3.09 -89.30 11.42
N ASP A 238 3.84 -88.35 10.84
CA ASP A 238 4.76 -88.63 9.74
C ASP A 238 6.01 -89.40 10.19
N ALA A 239 6.48 -89.18 11.42
CA ALA A 239 7.56 -89.97 12.03
C ALA A 239 7.13 -91.43 12.29
N ASN A 240 5.91 -91.66 12.80
CA ASN A 240 5.38 -93.01 13.04
C ASN A 240 5.09 -93.79 11.74
N LYS A 241 4.79 -93.11 10.62
CA LYS A 241 4.65 -93.77 9.30
C LYS A 241 5.97 -94.24 8.68
N LYS A 242 7.13 -93.77 9.15
CA LYS A 242 8.45 -94.18 8.64
C LYS A 242 9.10 -95.33 9.42
N VAL A 243 8.50 -95.77 10.53
CA VAL A 243 9.03 -96.84 11.39
C VAL A 243 8.14 -98.10 11.38
N GLY A 244 7.08 -98.12 10.58
CA GLY A 244 6.20 -99.27 10.35
C GLY A 244 6.43 -99.96 9.01
#